data_AF-A0A415I6H8-F1
#
_entry.id   AF-A0A415I6H8-F1
#
_cell.length_a   1.000
_cell.length_b   1.000
_cell.length_c   1.000
_cell.angle_alpha   90.00
_cell.angle_beta   90.00
_cell.angle_gamma   90.00
#
_symmetry.space_group_name_H-M   'P 1'
#
loop_
_entity.id
_entity.type
_entity.pdbx_description
1 polymer ?
#
loop_
_entity_poly.entity_id
_entity_poly.type
_entity_poly.pdbx_seq_one_letter_code
_entity_poly.pdbx_strand_id
1 'polypeptide(L)'
;MQILFIGLAVLCLLIILFMVWYIQRIKRRRDFSELEHKYDRALLEVDIVGLQYYVSSLRREQEEDKRQISQKECEIRKLADEKGELCNVIFKETSIYKKIERLSHQEKTKNKQELRILLENEQKQLRSTVMEIYKGYIDYLYQTYPKYTENDCLFSCLSLCGLDDFTIALCFGNVNKQIVVQRRHRIKLKTAN
;
A
#
# COMPACT_ATOMS: atom_id res chain seq x y z
N MET A 1 -96.61 -15.19 -28.48
CA MET A 1 -95.77 -16.17 -27.77
C MET A 1 -94.54 -16.59 -28.57
N GLN A 2 -94.66 -17.12 -29.78
CA GLN A 2 -93.51 -17.62 -30.57
C GLN A 2 -92.41 -16.57 -30.87
N ILE A 3 -92.77 -15.33 -31.20
CA ILE A 3 -91.80 -14.25 -31.49
C ILE A 3 -90.96 -13.89 -30.25
N LEU A 4 -91.55 -13.93 -29.05
CA LEU A 4 -90.84 -13.67 -27.79
C LEU A 4 -89.84 -14.78 -27.47
N PHE A 5 -90.18 -16.05 -27.73
CA PHE A 5 -89.26 -17.18 -27.54
C PHE A 5 -88.08 -17.14 -28.52
N ILE A 6 -88.32 -16.77 -29.79
CA ILE A 6 -87.25 -16.60 -30.78
C ILE A 6 -86.33 -15.44 -30.38
N GLY A 7 -86.89 -14.31 -29.93
CA GLY A 7 -86.11 -13.17 -29.43
C GLY A 7 -85.24 -13.53 -28.21
N LEU A 8 -85.79 -14.29 -27.27
CA LEU A 8 -85.04 -14.79 -26.10
C LEU A 8 -83.90 -15.73 -26.52
N ALA A 9 -84.15 -16.64 -27.46
CA ALA A 9 -83.14 -17.56 -27.97
C ALA A 9 -81.99 -16.84 -28.68
N VAL A 10 -82.30 -15.82 -29.50
CA VAL A 10 -81.30 -14.97 -30.16
C VAL A 10 -80.50 -14.18 -29.13
N LEU A 11 -81.15 -13.62 -28.10
CA LEU A 11 -80.45 -12.92 -27.02
C LEU A 11 -79.47 -13.84 -26.27
N CYS A 12 -79.89 -15.06 -25.94
CA CYS A 12 -79.02 -16.06 -25.31
C CYS A 12 -77.81 -16.42 -26.19
N LEU A 13 -78.00 -16.58 -27.50
CA LEU A 13 -76.90 -16.83 -28.44
C LEU A 13 -75.92 -15.66 -28.50
N LEU A 14 -76.42 -14.42 -28.52
CA LEU A 14 -75.58 -13.22 -28.49
C LEU A 14 -74.75 -13.13 -27.19
N ILE A 15 -75.34 -13.48 -26.05
CA ILE A 15 -74.64 -13.54 -24.76
C ILE A 15 -73.54 -14.60 -24.79
N ILE A 16 -73.81 -15.79 -25.32
CA ILE A 16 -72.80 -16.86 -25.43
C ILE A 16 -71.64 -16.43 -26.34
N LEU A 17 -71.94 -15.81 -27.49
CA LEU A 17 -70.91 -15.29 -28.40
C LEU A 17 -70.07 -14.21 -27.73
N PHE A 18 -70.69 -13.30 -26.98
CA PHE A 18 -69.98 -12.27 -26.23
C PHE A 18 -69.09 -12.86 -25.13
N MET A 19 -69.57 -13.87 -24.41
CA MET A 19 -68.79 -14.57 -23.38
C MET A 19 -67.58 -15.31 -23.97
N VAL A 20 -67.77 -16.02 -25.08
CA VAL A 20 -66.67 -16.70 -25.80
C VAL A 20 -65.65 -15.67 -26.29
N TRP A 21 -66.09 -14.57 -26.89
CA TRP A 21 -65.21 -13.49 -27.34
C TRP A 21 -64.45 -12.84 -26.17
N TYR A 22 -65.12 -12.60 -25.04
CA TYR A 22 -64.52 -12.03 -23.84
C TYR A 22 -63.43 -12.93 -23.26
N ILE A 23 -63.71 -14.24 -23.12
CA ILE A 23 -62.74 -15.24 -22.64
C ILE A 23 -61.56 -15.35 -23.60
N GLN A 24 -61.81 -15.41 -24.92
CA GLN A 24 -60.74 -15.44 -25.93
C GLN A 24 -59.88 -14.17 -25.89
N ARG A 25 -60.50 -12.99 -25.70
CA ARG A 25 -59.78 -11.72 -25.58
C ARG A 25 -58.88 -11.69 -24.35
N ILE A 26 -59.37 -12.17 -23.20
CA ILE A 26 -58.55 -12.27 -21.97
C ILE A 26 -57.41 -13.26 -22.16
N LYS A 27 -57.67 -14.44 -22.74
CA LYS A 27 -56.64 -15.44 -23.00
C LYS A 27 -55.54 -14.87 -23.92
N ARG A 28 -55.93 -14.24 -25.03
CA ARG A 28 -54.99 -13.61 -25.97
C ARG A 28 -54.15 -12.51 -25.32
N ARG A 29 -54.73 -11.69 -24.44
CA ARG A 29 -53.96 -10.67 -23.69
C ARG A 29 -52.97 -11.30 -22.72
N ARG A 30 -53.36 -12.38 -22.02
CA ARG A 30 -52.44 -13.12 -21.13
C ARG A 30 -51.29 -13.75 -21.90
N ASP A 31 -51.59 -14.44 -23.00
CA ASP A 31 -50.58 -15.08 -23.84
C ASP A 31 -49.56 -14.06 -24.37
N PHE A 32 -50.02 -12.86 -24.77
CA PHE A 32 -49.15 -11.78 -25.22
C PHE A 32 -48.26 -11.23 -24.09
N SER A 33 -48.85 -10.95 -22.92
CA SER A 33 -48.10 -10.48 -21.75
C SER A 33 -47.09 -11.52 -21.25
N GLU A 34 -47.42 -12.81 -21.27
CA GLU A 34 -46.48 -13.88 -20.94
C GLU A 34 -45.32 -13.96 -21.92
N LEU A 35 -45.58 -13.73 -23.21
CA LEU A 35 -44.53 -13.72 -24.24
C LEU A 35 -43.58 -12.52 -24.07
N GLU A 36 -44.13 -11.33 -23.80
CA GLU A 36 -43.37 -10.11 -23.50
C GLU A 36 -42.50 -10.32 -22.25
N HIS A 37 -43.07 -10.84 -21.16
CA HIS A 37 -42.29 -11.17 -19.95
C HIS A 37 -41.24 -12.27 -20.17
N LYS A 38 -41.46 -13.23 -21.07
CA LYS A 38 -40.42 -14.22 -21.43
C LYS A 38 -39.30 -13.56 -22.21
N TYR A 39 -39.62 -12.67 -23.14
CA TYR A 39 -38.65 -11.94 -23.93
C TYR A 39 -37.81 -11.00 -23.04
N ASP A 40 -38.44 -10.19 -22.19
CA ASP A 40 -37.76 -9.29 -21.27
C ASP A 40 -36.83 -10.04 -20.31
N ARG A 41 -37.29 -11.19 -19.79
CA ARG A 41 -36.44 -12.05 -18.94
C ARG A 41 -35.23 -12.59 -19.70
N ALA A 42 -35.41 -13.04 -20.93
CA ALA A 42 -34.29 -13.51 -21.75
C ALA A 42 -33.28 -12.38 -22.05
N LEU A 43 -33.77 -11.17 -22.31
CA LEU A 43 -32.92 -10.00 -22.52
C LEU A 43 -32.12 -9.64 -21.26
N LEU A 44 -32.80 -9.57 -20.11
CA LEU A 44 -32.16 -9.34 -18.81
C LEU A 44 -31.10 -10.40 -18.49
N GLU A 45 -31.36 -11.67 -18.82
CA GLU A 45 -30.41 -12.76 -18.59
C GLU A 45 -29.14 -12.59 -19.43
N VAL A 46 -29.28 -12.22 -20.71
CA VAL A 46 -28.13 -11.92 -21.58
C VAL A 46 -27.31 -10.74 -21.05
N ASP A 47 -27.97 -9.66 -20.62
CA ASP A 47 -27.29 -8.49 -20.06
C ASP A 47 -26.57 -8.82 -18.75
N ILE A 48 -27.18 -9.62 -17.87
CA ILE A 48 -26.56 -10.09 -16.63
C ILE A 48 -25.30 -10.90 -16.95
N VAL A 49 -25.35 -11.82 -17.92
CA VAL A 49 -24.19 -12.61 -18.31
C VAL A 49 -23.09 -11.73 -18.91
N GLY A 50 -23.46 -10.75 -19.76
CA GLY A 50 -22.52 -9.78 -20.32
C GLY A 50 -21.82 -8.94 -19.25
N LEU A 51 -22.58 -8.43 -18.28
CA LEU A 51 -22.06 -7.67 -17.14
C LEU A 51 -21.17 -8.54 -16.25
N GLN A 52 -21.56 -9.80 -15.98
CA GLN A 52 -20.75 -10.73 -15.21
C GLN A 52 -19.40 -11.00 -15.90
N TYR A 53 -19.41 -11.17 -17.22
CA TYR A 53 -18.18 -11.32 -18.00
C TYR A 53 -17.29 -10.07 -17.88
N TYR A 54 -17.87 -8.89 -18.06
CA TYR A 54 -17.14 -7.62 -17.95
C TYR A 54 -16.55 -7.37 -16.56
N VAL A 55 -17.32 -7.65 -15.49
CA VAL A 55 -16.81 -7.58 -14.12
C VAL A 55 -15.68 -8.59 -13.91
N SER A 56 -15.79 -9.79 -14.48
CA SER A 56 -14.76 -10.82 -14.38
C SER A 56 -13.47 -10.43 -15.11
N SER A 57 -13.56 -9.79 -16.29
CA SER A 57 -12.38 -9.30 -17.01
C SER A 57 -11.70 -8.17 -16.25
N LEU A 58 -12.46 -7.21 -15.72
CA LEU A 58 -11.91 -6.11 -14.90
C LEU A 58 -11.23 -6.63 -13.63
N ARG A 59 -11.79 -7.66 -12.98
CA ARG A 59 -11.14 -8.29 -11.82
C ARG A 59 -9.80 -8.91 -12.17
N ARG A 60 -9.68 -9.58 -13.32
CA ARG A 60 -8.40 -10.16 -13.77
C ARG A 60 -7.36 -9.08 -14.03
N GLU A 61 -7.74 -8.02 -14.74
CA GLU A 61 -6.85 -6.88 -14.99
C GLU A 61 -6.39 -6.23 -13.68
N GLN A 62 -7.31 -6.02 -12.73
CA GLN A 62 -6.97 -5.51 -11.40
C GLN A 62 -6.01 -6.45 -10.63
N GLU A 63 -6.16 -7.77 -10.76
CA GLU A 63 -5.25 -8.74 -10.15
C GLU A 63 -3.86 -8.71 -10.79
N GLU A 64 -3.79 -8.57 -12.12
CA GLU A 64 -2.53 -8.42 -12.85
C GLU A 64 -1.80 -7.13 -12.45
N ASP A 65 -2.49 -6.01 -12.39
CA ASP A 65 -1.93 -4.73 -11.95
C ASP A 65 -1.42 -4.81 -10.49
N LYS A 66 -2.19 -5.45 -9.59
CA LYS A 66 -1.75 -5.68 -8.20
C LYS A 66 -0.46 -6.51 -8.15
N ARG A 67 -0.35 -7.54 -8.98
CA ARG A 67 0.88 -8.36 -9.06
C ARG A 67 2.05 -7.53 -9.57
N GLN A 68 1.85 -6.72 -10.62
CA GLN A 68 2.89 -5.86 -11.17
C GLN A 68 3.35 -4.80 -10.17
N ILE A 69 2.42 -4.16 -9.44
CA ILE A 69 2.75 -3.21 -8.37
C ILE A 69 3.57 -3.91 -7.29
N SER A 70 3.12 -5.08 -6.82
CA SER A 70 3.85 -5.84 -5.80
C SER A 70 5.27 -6.24 -6.25
N GLN A 71 5.46 -6.57 -7.54
CA GLN A 71 6.77 -6.87 -8.11
C GLN A 71 7.66 -5.62 -8.12
N LYS A 72 7.16 -4.50 -8.64
CA LYS A 72 7.89 -3.22 -8.67
C LYS A 72 8.25 -2.73 -7.27
N GLU A 73 7.36 -2.88 -6.29
CA GLU A 73 7.65 -2.55 -4.89
C GLU A 73 8.78 -3.42 -4.33
N CYS A 74 8.82 -4.71 -4.67
CA CYS A 74 9.90 -5.62 -4.27
C CYS A 74 11.24 -5.19 -4.90
N GLU A 75 11.23 -4.87 -6.19
CA GLU A 75 12.43 -4.38 -6.90
C GLU A 75 12.95 -3.06 -6.32
N ILE A 76 12.06 -2.11 -6.01
CA ILE A 76 12.42 -0.85 -5.37
C ILE A 76 13.08 -1.09 -4.00
N ARG A 77 12.53 -2.01 -3.19
CA ARG A 77 13.12 -2.37 -1.89
C ARG A 77 14.52 -2.96 -2.08
N LYS A 78 14.68 -3.90 -3.01
CA LYS A 78 15.98 -4.50 -3.31
C LYS A 78 17.02 -3.46 -3.75
N LEU A 79 16.63 -2.55 -4.65
CA LEU A 79 17.51 -1.47 -5.11
C LEU A 79 17.86 -0.48 -3.99
N ALA A 80 16.92 -0.20 -3.08
CA ALA A 80 17.18 0.63 -1.91
C ALA A 80 18.19 -0.03 -0.96
N ASP A 81 18.05 -1.34 -0.72
CA ASP A 81 18.99 -2.12 0.09
C ASP A 81 20.38 -2.16 -0.54
N GLU A 82 20.47 -2.46 -1.85
CA GLU A 82 21.74 -2.45 -2.59
C GLU A 82 22.42 -1.08 -2.55
N LYS A 83 21.66 0.01 -2.71
CA LYS A 83 22.17 1.38 -2.57
C LYS A 83 22.69 1.65 -1.16
N GLY A 84 21.99 1.18 -0.12
CA GLY A 84 22.43 1.27 1.26
C GLY A 84 23.76 0.56 1.51
N GLU A 85 23.91 -0.66 0.98
CA GLU A 85 25.15 -1.43 1.05
C GLU A 85 26.31 -0.75 0.32
N LEU A 86 26.08 -0.18 -0.87
CA LEU A 86 27.10 0.59 -1.58
C LEU A 86 27.54 1.82 -0.77
N CYS A 87 26.61 2.56 -0.17
CA CYS A 87 26.95 3.66 0.73
C CYS A 87 27.80 3.17 1.91
N ASN A 88 27.46 2.03 2.52
CA ASN A 88 28.23 1.43 3.60
C ASN A 88 29.65 1.07 3.16
N VAL A 89 29.82 0.47 1.97
CA VAL A 89 31.13 0.13 1.41
C VAL A 89 31.97 1.38 1.18
N ILE A 90 31.40 2.41 0.55
CA ILE A 90 32.10 3.69 0.31
C ILE A 90 32.49 4.34 1.63
N PHE A 91 31.59 4.36 2.62
CA PHE A 91 31.87 4.95 3.92
C PHE A 91 33.01 4.21 4.65
N LYS A 92 33.04 2.88 4.57
CA LYS A 92 34.11 2.06 5.16
C LYS A 92 35.50 2.38 4.62
N GLU A 93 35.59 2.82 3.36
CA GLU A 93 36.87 3.19 2.75
C GLU A 93 37.41 4.57 3.19
N THR A 94 36.57 5.39 3.81
CA THR A 94 36.95 6.74 4.23
C THR A 94 37.97 6.74 5.38
N SER A 95 38.82 7.77 5.42
CA SER A 95 39.79 7.93 6.50
C SER A 95 39.14 8.08 7.87
N ILE A 96 37.96 8.74 7.92
CA ILE A 96 37.21 8.94 9.16
C ILE A 96 36.63 7.62 9.67
N TYR A 97 36.13 6.74 8.79
CA TYR A 97 35.69 5.40 9.20
C TYR A 97 36.85 4.56 9.71
N LYS A 98 38.00 4.54 9.02
CA LYS A 98 39.21 3.84 9.48
C LYS A 98 39.65 4.28 10.87
N LYS A 99 39.36 5.53 11.25
CA LYS A 99 39.53 6.02 12.63
C LYS A 99 38.47 5.49 13.58
N ILE A 100 37.19 5.53 13.21
CA ILE A 100 36.07 4.98 13.99
C ILE A 100 36.29 3.49 14.28
N GLU A 101 36.75 2.72 13.29
CA GLU A 101 37.09 1.31 13.45
C GLU A 101 38.20 1.13 14.50
N ARG A 102 39.24 1.96 14.51
CA ARG A 102 40.24 1.91 15.60
C ARG A 102 39.64 2.29 16.96
N LEU A 103 38.64 3.18 16.99
CA LEU A 103 37.92 3.50 18.22
C LEU A 103 37.06 2.34 18.72
N SER A 104 36.40 1.61 17.82
CA SER A 104 35.51 0.49 18.19
C SER A 104 36.27 -0.68 18.82
N HIS A 105 37.54 -0.87 18.45
CA HIS A 105 38.42 -1.90 18.99
C HIS A 105 39.09 -1.53 20.32
N GLN A 106 38.82 -0.34 20.88
CA GLN A 106 39.39 0.04 22.16
C GLN A 106 38.90 -0.86 23.29
N GLU A 107 39.80 -1.12 24.25
CA GLU A 107 39.46 -1.88 25.43
C GLU A 107 38.41 -1.11 26.24
N LYS A 108 37.29 -1.78 26.55
CA LYS A 108 36.19 -1.18 27.28
C LYS A 108 36.55 -1.12 28.77
N THR A 109 37.42 -0.18 29.12
CA THR A 109 37.89 -0.01 30.50
C THR A 109 36.80 0.62 31.38
N LYS A 110 36.89 0.40 32.71
CA LYS A 110 36.03 1.09 33.67
C LYS A 110 36.39 2.58 33.79
N ASN A 111 37.61 2.96 33.41
CA ASN A 111 38.07 4.34 33.48
C ASN A 111 37.69 5.11 32.22
N LYS A 112 36.54 5.81 32.30
CA LYS A 112 35.99 6.61 31.20
C LYS A 112 36.93 7.69 30.67
N GLN A 113 37.93 8.14 31.44
CA GLN A 113 38.89 9.17 31.03
C GLN A 113 39.94 8.66 30.05
N GLU A 114 40.15 7.34 29.97
CA GLU A 114 41.12 6.72 29.07
C GLU A 114 40.53 6.42 27.68
N LEU A 115 39.20 6.44 27.56
CA LEU A 115 38.50 6.18 26.31
C LEU A 115 38.67 7.35 25.35
N ARG A 116 39.11 7.06 24.12
CA ARG A 116 39.22 8.08 23.08
C ARG A 116 37.90 8.20 22.35
N ILE A 117 37.53 9.43 22.03
CA ILE A 117 36.32 9.81 21.30
C ILE A 117 36.70 10.56 20.03
N LEU A 118 35.75 10.75 19.11
CA LEU A 118 35.95 11.71 18.03
C LEU A 118 35.92 13.13 18.59
N LEU A 119 36.96 13.90 18.26
CA LEU A 119 37.05 15.32 18.60
C LEU A 119 36.14 16.16 17.71
N GLU A 120 35.89 17.41 18.08
CA GLU A 120 34.94 18.30 17.40
C GLU A 120 35.19 18.44 15.89
N ASN A 121 36.46 18.57 15.48
CA ASN A 121 36.86 18.62 14.07
C ASN A 121 36.57 17.30 13.34
N GLU A 122 36.78 16.17 14.00
CA GLU A 122 36.53 14.83 13.46
C GLU A 122 35.05 14.52 13.37
N GLN A 123 34.25 15.01 14.32
CA GLN A 123 32.79 14.94 14.26
C GLN A 123 32.24 15.76 13.10
N LYS A 124 32.81 16.95 12.83
CA LYS A 124 32.46 17.75 11.65
C LYS A 124 32.83 17.03 10.35
N GLN A 125 34.02 16.44 10.29
CA GLN A 125 34.43 15.63 9.13
C GLN A 125 33.48 14.44 8.94
N LEU A 126 33.18 13.69 9.99
CA LEU A 126 32.24 12.57 9.97
C LEU A 126 30.88 13.00 9.42
N ARG A 127 30.33 14.09 9.95
CA ARG A 127 29.05 14.64 9.52
C ARG A 127 29.07 14.98 8.03
N SER A 128 30.06 15.73 7.56
CA SER A 128 30.23 16.08 6.14
C SER A 128 30.28 14.82 5.26
N THR A 129 31.15 13.87 5.60
CA THR A 129 31.34 12.64 4.84
C THR A 129 30.08 11.79 4.77
N VAL A 130 29.36 11.63 5.89
CA VAL A 130 28.10 10.88 5.92
C VAL A 130 27.01 11.58 5.13
N MET A 131 26.87 12.91 5.27
CA MET A 131 25.87 13.68 4.54
C MET A 131 26.06 13.59 3.03
N GLU A 132 27.29 13.51 2.56
CA GLU A 132 27.62 13.34 1.15
C GLU A 132 27.32 11.92 0.67
N ILE A 133 27.87 10.89 1.35
CA ILE A 133 27.74 9.49 0.92
C ILE A 133 26.29 9.00 1.00
N TYR A 134 25.56 9.37 2.05
CA TYR A 134 24.20 8.92 2.30
C TYR A 134 23.15 9.95 1.86
N LYS A 135 23.51 10.94 1.04
CA LYS A 135 22.62 12.05 0.64
C LYS A 135 21.21 11.59 0.28
N GLY A 136 21.09 10.61 -0.62
CA GLY A 136 19.78 10.11 -1.05
C GLY A 136 18.98 9.45 0.07
N TYR A 137 19.62 8.76 1.01
CA TYR A 137 18.95 8.19 2.18
C TYR A 137 18.54 9.27 3.18
N ILE A 138 19.37 10.30 3.35
CA ILE A 138 19.08 11.43 4.24
C ILE A 138 17.93 12.28 3.70
N ASP A 139 17.90 12.53 2.38
CA ASP A 139 16.80 13.21 1.71
C ASP A 139 15.48 12.43 1.93
N TYR A 140 15.52 11.10 1.79
CA TYR A 140 14.39 10.23 2.12
C TYR A 140 13.97 10.34 3.59
N LEU A 141 14.91 10.38 4.53
CA LEU A 141 14.60 10.54 5.96
C LEU A 141 13.92 11.87 6.25
N TYR A 142 14.36 12.97 5.64
CA TYR A 142 13.73 14.27 5.83
C TYR A 142 12.33 14.35 5.22
N GLN A 143 12.12 13.72 4.06
CA GLN A 143 10.80 13.65 3.44
C GLN A 143 9.82 12.79 4.25
N THR A 144 10.29 11.65 4.75
CA THR A 144 9.47 10.70 5.51
C THR A 144 9.24 11.18 6.95
N TYR A 145 10.23 11.79 7.56
CA TYR A 145 10.21 12.24 8.96
C TYR A 145 10.70 13.70 9.08
N PRO A 146 9.86 14.70 8.78
CA PRO A 146 10.26 16.10 8.76
C PRO A 146 10.82 16.66 10.09
N LYS A 147 10.53 15.99 11.22
CA LYS A 147 11.04 16.34 12.56
C LYS A 147 12.45 15.78 12.86
N TYR A 148 13.05 15.03 11.93
CA TYR A 148 14.40 14.52 12.11
C TYR A 148 15.39 15.69 12.11
N THR A 149 16.30 15.65 13.08
CA THR A 149 17.45 16.56 13.09
C THR A 149 18.59 15.93 12.29
N GLU A 150 19.57 16.73 11.89
CA GLU A 150 20.77 16.22 11.23
C GLU A 150 21.48 15.14 12.07
N ASN A 151 21.48 15.27 13.40
CA ASN A 151 22.02 14.26 14.30
C ASN A 151 21.21 12.96 14.33
N ASP A 152 19.90 13.02 14.08
CA ASP A 152 19.05 11.84 13.95
C ASP A 152 19.36 11.13 12.63
N CYS A 153 19.52 11.88 11.52
CA CYS A 153 19.95 11.35 10.23
C CYS A 153 21.35 10.71 10.31
N LEU A 154 22.31 11.39 10.93
CA LEU A 154 23.66 10.85 11.18
C LEU A 154 23.59 9.56 11.99
N PHE A 155 22.79 9.53 13.06
CA PHE A 155 22.58 8.32 13.86
C PHE A 155 22.01 7.15 13.02
N SER A 156 21.01 7.42 12.18
CA SER A 156 20.42 6.41 11.30
C SER A 156 21.44 5.85 10.31
N CYS A 157 22.27 6.69 9.69
CA CYS A 157 23.31 6.24 8.75
C CYS A 157 24.39 5.39 9.44
N LEU A 158 24.86 5.82 10.62
CA LEU A 158 25.84 5.04 11.40
C LEU A 158 25.27 3.68 11.86
N SER A 159 23.98 3.66 12.21
CA SER A 159 23.28 2.40 12.53
C SER A 159 23.11 1.51 11.31
N LEU A 160 22.79 2.09 10.14
CA LEU A 160 22.67 1.38 8.86
C LEU A 160 24.01 0.75 8.43
N CYS A 161 25.13 1.41 8.75
CA CYS A 161 26.48 0.87 8.54
C CYS A 161 26.84 -0.27 9.52
N GLY A 162 25.97 -0.61 10.48
CA GLY A 162 26.17 -1.71 11.43
C GLY A 162 27.06 -1.36 12.63
N LEU A 163 27.27 -0.07 12.93
CA LEU A 163 28.01 0.33 14.12
C LEU A 163 27.18 0.09 15.38
N ASP A 164 27.81 -0.42 16.44
CA ASP A 164 27.14 -0.67 17.71
C ASP A 164 26.95 0.61 18.54
N ASP A 165 26.04 0.56 19.53
CA ASP A 165 25.68 1.73 20.35
C ASP A 165 26.87 2.39 21.05
N PHE A 166 27.90 1.61 21.42
CA PHE A 166 29.09 2.18 22.06
C PHE A 166 29.93 2.94 21.04
N THR A 167 30.23 2.34 19.89
CA THR A 167 30.98 3.00 18.81
C THR A 167 30.29 4.26 18.33
N ILE A 168 28.96 4.23 18.16
CA ILE A 168 28.17 5.40 17.81
C ILE A 168 28.30 6.49 18.89
N ALA A 169 28.31 6.14 20.18
CA ALA A 169 28.50 7.14 21.24
C ALA A 169 29.85 7.84 21.11
N LEU A 170 30.93 7.09 20.84
CA LEU A 170 32.27 7.65 20.62
C LEU A 170 32.29 8.61 19.42
N CYS A 171 31.53 8.30 18.36
CA CYS A 171 31.36 9.15 17.20
C CYS A 171 30.67 10.48 17.52
N PHE A 172 29.79 10.51 18.53
CA PHE A 172 29.15 11.73 19.04
C PHE A 172 29.96 12.42 20.14
N GLY A 173 31.25 12.09 20.30
CA GLY A 173 32.09 12.71 21.33
C GLY A 173 31.76 12.27 22.75
N ASN A 174 31.17 11.08 22.94
CA ASN A 174 30.66 10.65 24.22
C ASN A 174 31.06 9.22 24.56
N VAL A 175 31.49 9.01 25.80
CA VAL A 175 31.86 7.69 26.33
C VAL A 175 30.67 6.90 26.87
N ASN A 176 29.52 7.55 27.08
CA ASN A 176 28.32 6.92 27.63
C ASN A 176 27.33 6.54 26.53
N LYS A 177 27.13 5.23 26.30
CA LYS A 177 26.15 4.71 25.32
C LYS A 177 24.69 5.12 25.60
N GLN A 178 24.35 5.55 26.81
CA GLN A 178 22.99 5.98 27.15
C GLN A 178 22.49 7.12 26.26
N ILE A 179 23.37 8.00 25.75
CA ILE A 179 22.96 9.06 24.83
C ILE A 179 22.33 8.49 23.55
N VAL A 180 22.83 7.33 23.11
CA VAL A 180 22.42 6.66 21.87
C VAL A 180 21.08 5.97 22.10
N VAL A 181 20.93 5.30 23.26
CA VAL A 181 19.66 4.70 23.68
C VAL A 181 18.56 5.76 23.79
N GLN A 182 18.84 6.90 24.43
CA GLN A 182 17.90 8.01 24.54
C GLN A 182 17.55 8.58 23.16
N ARG A 183 18.52 8.75 22.26
CA ARG A 183 18.27 9.20 20.89
C ARG A 183 17.39 8.23 20.12
N ARG A 184 17.70 6.92 20.18
CA ARG A 184 16.89 5.87 19.57
C ARG A 184 15.44 5.90 20.07
N HIS A 185 15.23 6.12 21.36
CA HIS A 185 13.89 6.30 21.93
C HIS A 185 13.18 7.56 21.38
N ARG A 186 13.85 8.71 21.35
CA ARG A 186 13.28 9.95 20.76
C ARG A 186 12.93 9.78 19.29
N ILE A 187 13.76 9.09 18.52
CA ILE A 187 13.51 8.81 17.10
C ILE A 187 12.24 7.96 16.95
N LYS A 188 12.08 6.88 17.73
CA LYS A 188 10.86 6.07 17.71
C LYS A 188 9.59 6.88 17.97
N LEU A 189 9.63 7.85 18.90
CA LEU A 189 8.50 8.73 19.17
C LEU A 189 8.19 9.70 18.02
N LYS A 190 9.21 10.07 17.22
CA LYS A 190 9.03 10.91 16.02
C LYS A 190 8.50 10.12 14.82
N THR A 191 8.80 8.83 14.73
CA THR A 191 8.33 7.93 13.68
C THR A 191 6.87 7.50 13.87
N ALA A 192 6.39 7.46 15.11
CA ALA A 192 5.03 7.04 15.46
C ALA A 192 3.94 8.13 15.29
N ASN A 193 4.34 9.38 14.99
CA ASN A 193 3.47 10.55 14.83
C ASN A 193 3.66 11.19 13.47
#